data_AF-A0A1M4ZND2-F1
#
_entry.id   AF-A0A1M4ZND2-F1
#
_cell.length_a   1.000
_cell.length_b   1.000
_cell.length_c   1.000
_cell.angle_alpha   90.00
_cell.angle_beta   90.00
_cell.angle_gamma   90.00
#
_symmetry.space_group_name_H-M   'P 1'
#
loop_
_entity.id
_entity.type
_entity.pdbx_description
1 polymer ?
#
loop_
_entity_poly.entity_id
_entity_poly.type
_entity_poly.pdbx_seq_one_letter_code
_entity_poly.pdbx_strand_id
1 'polypeptide(L)'
;MANEIATLYTSYSKALRLWHWSSFIITCLLLITILVSKSFLNWLFVNNIIYEGMAREGIHLQPGQTAGTASLLRERIWAWHTYLGYILGILFTFRIVLEFFQPRDEQMATKVRRAWLQNRNGNRTARKFLIANIIYLLFYILLGTIAGTGTWMAFHKQPQYFETFHAVNKYTRIACFCCFYLSSFTWLV
;
A
#
# COMPACT_ATOMS: atom_id res chain seq x y z
N MET A 1 -30.27 -11.63 19.91
CA MET A 1 -29.48 -11.90 18.68
C MET A 1 -29.34 -10.67 17.76
N ALA A 2 -30.39 -9.93 17.42
CA ALA A 2 -30.27 -8.73 16.57
C ALA A 2 -29.40 -7.61 17.18
N ASN A 3 -29.49 -7.40 18.50
CA ASN A 3 -28.69 -6.39 19.22
C ASN A 3 -27.17 -6.70 19.20
N GLU A 4 -26.76 -7.97 19.22
CA GLU A 4 -25.34 -8.32 19.15
C GLU A 4 -24.75 -8.05 17.75
N ILE A 5 -25.52 -8.27 16.68
CA ILE A 5 -25.10 -7.93 15.32
C ILE A 5 -24.93 -6.41 15.20
N ALA A 6 -25.86 -5.62 15.78
CA ALA A 6 -25.73 -4.17 15.80
C ALA A 6 -24.47 -3.70 16.55
N THR A 7 -24.06 -4.40 17.62
CA THR A 7 -22.80 -4.08 18.32
C THR A 7 -21.54 -4.39 17.50
N LEU A 8 -21.60 -5.33 16.55
CA LEU A 8 -20.48 -5.60 15.62
C LEU A 8 -20.23 -4.43 14.64
N TYR A 9 -21.25 -3.62 14.38
CA TYR A 9 -21.20 -2.43 13.51
C TYR A 9 -21.00 -1.11 14.29
N THR A 10 -20.58 -1.19 15.56
CA THR A 10 -20.33 0.02 16.37
C THR A 10 -19.39 1.00 15.66
N SER A 11 -19.78 2.27 15.68
CA SER A 11 -19.15 3.36 14.92
C SER A 11 -17.65 3.44 15.23
N TYR A 12 -16.83 3.09 14.25
CA TYR A 12 -15.38 3.22 14.36
C TYR A 12 -14.96 4.67 14.61
N SER A 13 -14.02 4.85 15.55
CA SER A 13 -13.45 6.14 15.94
C SER A 13 -12.97 6.94 14.73
N LYS A 14 -13.25 8.26 14.75
CA LYS A 14 -12.83 9.19 13.70
C LYS A 14 -11.32 9.15 13.45
N ALA A 15 -10.52 8.94 14.50
CA ALA A 15 -9.06 8.82 14.41
C ALA A 15 -8.64 7.60 13.58
N LEU A 16 -9.34 6.48 13.73
CA LEU A 16 -9.03 5.25 12.99
C LEU A 16 -9.40 5.37 11.50
N ARG A 17 -10.49 6.10 11.21
CA ARG A 17 -10.87 6.43 9.83
C ARG A 17 -9.82 7.34 9.18
N LEU A 18 -9.37 8.39 9.88
CA LEU A 18 -8.34 9.29 9.37
C LEU A 18 -7.04 8.52 9.07
N TRP A 19 -6.63 7.64 9.99
CA TRP A 19 -5.46 6.78 9.79
C TRP A 19 -5.62 5.86 8.57
N HIS A 20 -6.80 5.25 8.39
CA HIS A 20 -7.10 4.39 7.24
C HIS A 20 -7.03 5.16 5.92
N TRP A 21 -7.70 6.32 5.83
CA TRP A 21 -7.65 7.15 4.63
C TRP A 21 -6.24 7.70 4.34
N SER A 22 -5.47 8.04 5.36
CA SER A 22 -4.06 8.43 5.18
C SER A 22 -3.24 7.28 4.58
N SER A 23 -3.39 6.07 5.12
CA SER A 23 -2.72 4.88 4.61
C SER A 23 -3.15 4.55 3.18
N PHE A 24 -4.42 4.79 2.82
CA PHE A 24 -4.92 4.66 1.46
C PHE A 24 -4.17 5.56 0.49
N ILE A 25 -4.13 6.86 0.80
CA ILE A 25 -3.55 7.89 -0.07
C ILE A 25 -2.06 7.60 -0.28
N ILE A 26 -1.34 7.25 0.79
CA ILE A 26 0.08 6.89 0.70
C ILE A 26 0.29 5.64 -0.16
N THR A 27 -0.56 4.62 0.00
CA THR A 27 -0.49 3.40 -0.83
C THR A 27 -0.77 3.71 -2.31
N CYS A 28 -1.74 4.58 -2.60
CA CYS A 28 -2.01 5.06 -3.96
C CYS A 28 -0.79 5.80 -4.56
N LEU A 29 -0.18 6.71 -3.81
CA LEU A 29 1.00 7.45 -4.26
C LEU A 29 2.20 6.51 -4.50
N LEU A 30 2.40 5.51 -3.63
CA LEU A 30 3.41 4.48 -3.82
C LEU A 30 3.16 3.63 -5.09
N LEU A 31 1.91 3.35 -5.42
CA LEU A 31 1.56 2.66 -6.67
C LEU A 31 1.84 3.54 -7.89
N ILE A 32 1.41 4.81 -7.84
CA ILE A 32 1.62 5.80 -8.90
C ILE A 32 3.11 5.97 -9.19
N THR A 33 3.97 6.12 -8.17
CA THR A 33 5.42 6.31 -8.36
C THR A 33 6.07 5.14 -9.11
N ILE A 34 5.67 3.89 -8.85
CA ILE A 34 6.17 2.72 -9.60
C ILE A 34 5.62 2.70 -11.02
N LEU A 35 4.33 2.99 -11.20
CA LEU A 35 3.71 3.05 -12.52
C LEU A 35 4.35 4.13 -13.38
N VAL A 36 4.61 5.31 -12.82
CA VAL A 36 5.34 6.38 -13.51
C VAL A 36 6.75 5.95 -13.84
N SER A 37 7.48 5.35 -12.89
CA SER A 37 8.84 4.87 -13.12
C SER A 37 8.92 3.75 -14.16
N LYS A 38 7.91 2.89 -14.30
CA LYS A 38 7.91 1.78 -15.26
C LYS A 38 7.28 2.11 -16.61
N SER A 39 6.21 2.90 -16.64
CA SER A 39 5.45 3.19 -17.86
C SER A 39 5.91 4.48 -18.55
N PHE A 40 6.02 5.59 -17.80
CA PHE A 40 6.29 6.91 -18.38
C PHE A 40 7.77 7.21 -18.49
N LEU A 41 8.59 6.73 -17.56
CA LEU A 41 10.04 6.92 -17.58
C LEU A 41 10.81 5.84 -18.36
N ASN A 42 10.18 5.27 -19.39
CA ASN A 42 10.94 4.46 -20.33
C ASN A 42 11.97 5.37 -21.00
N TRP A 43 13.25 4.97 -20.93
CA TRP A 43 14.40 5.74 -21.41
C TRP A 43 14.21 6.23 -22.86
N LEU A 44 13.58 5.41 -23.71
CA LEU A 44 13.24 5.76 -25.09
C LEU A 44 12.22 6.91 -25.19
N PHE A 45 11.16 6.87 -24.39
CA PHE A 45 10.10 7.87 -24.42
C PHE A 45 10.56 9.21 -23.87
N VAL A 46 11.26 9.21 -22.73
CA VAL A 46 11.77 10.43 -22.09
C VAL A 46 12.86 11.08 -22.94
N ASN A 47 13.77 10.29 -23.53
CA ASN A 47 14.81 10.85 -24.38
C ASN A 47 14.22 11.53 -25.62
N ASN A 48 13.18 10.95 -26.23
CA ASN A 48 12.52 11.56 -27.39
C ASN A 48 11.85 12.89 -27.02
N ILE A 49 11.12 12.96 -25.89
CA ILE A 49 10.49 14.22 -25.44
C ILE A 49 11.53 15.31 -25.16
N ILE A 50 12.61 14.96 -24.46
CA ILE A 50 13.67 15.92 -24.11
C ILE A 50 14.41 16.37 -25.39
N TYR A 51 14.70 15.44 -26.30
CA TYR A 51 15.36 15.75 -27.57
C TYR A 51 14.50 16.66 -28.44
N GLU A 52 13.21 16.36 -28.61
CA GLU A 52 12.26 17.20 -29.35
C GLU A 52 12.07 18.57 -28.68
N GLY A 53 12.00 18.62 -27.35
CA GLY A 53 11.89 19.87 -26.59
C GLY A 53 13.10 20.79 -26.77
N MET A 54 14.31 20.25 -26.62
CA MET A 54 15.54 21.03 -26.80
C MET A 54 15.79 21.40 -28.26
N ALA A 55 15.42 20.55 -29.22
CA ALA A 55 15.48 20.88 -30.64
C ALA A 55 14.55 22.06 -30.99
N ARG A 56 13.38 22.18 -30.35
CA ARG A 56 12.48 23.35 -30.51
C ARG A 56 13.07 24.64 -29.95
N GLU A 57 13.94 24.54 -28.94
CA GLU A 57 14.65 25.70 -28.36
C GLU A 57 16.00 25.98 -29.07
N GLY A 58 16.30 25.28 -30.17
CA GLY A 58 17.53 25.47 -30.95
C GLY A 58 18.79 24.86 -30.30
N ILE A 59 18.62 24.05 -29.26
CA ILE A 59 19.72 23.40 -28.53
C ILE A 59 19.90 21.98 -29.10
N HIS A 60 20.98 21.78 -29.86
CA HIS A 60 21.35 20.47 -30.39
C HIS A 60 22.17 19.68 -29.37
N LEU A 61 21.53 18.72 -28.70
CA LEU A 61 22.21 17.79 -27.80
C LEU A 61 22.97 16.72 -28.58
N GLN A 62 24.17 16.36 -28.14
CA GLN A 62 24.88 15.19 -28.66
C GLN A 62 24.14 13.89 -28.26
N PRO A 63 24.14 12.85 -29.12
CA PRO A 63 23.62 11.53 -28.78
C PRO A 63 24.29 11.01 -27.49
N GLY A 64 23.52 10.87 -26.41
CA GLY A 64 24.00 10.40 -25.11
C GLY A 64 23.84 11.38 -23.94
N GLN A 65 23.69 12.69 -24.18
CA GLN A 65 23.48 13.67 -23.10
C GLN A 65 22.07 13.56 -22.46
N THR A 66 21.06 13.16 -23.24
CA THR A 66 19.69 12.94 -22.77
C THR A 66 19.55 11.74 -21.82
N ALA A 67 20.44 10.75 -21.97
CA ALA A 67 20.44 9.54 -21.16
C ALA A 67 20.66 9.83 -19.67
N GLY A 68 21.51 10.81 -19.35
CA GLY A 68 21.74 11.26 -17.99
C GLY A 68 20.55 12.00 -17.38
N THR A 69 19.76 12.71 -18.19
CA THR A 69 18.58 13.43 -17.69
C THR A 69 17.44 12.48 -17.35
N ALA A 70 17.21 11.45 -18.17
CA ALA A 70 16.22 10.41 -17.89
C ALA A 70 16.56 9.59 -16.64
N SER A 71 17.85 9.30 -16.40
CA SER A 71 18.29 8.61 -15.19
C SER A 71 18.09 9.44 -13.93
N LEU A 72 18.42 10.74 -13.96
CA LEU A 72 18.22 11.65 -12.84
C LEU A 72 16.74 11.76 -12.43
N LEU A 73 15.82 11.83 -13.40
CA LEU A 73 14.38 11.87 -13.11
C LEU A 73 13.90 10.58 -12.44
N ARG A 74 14.39 9.42 -12.93
CA ARG A 74 14.08 8.12 -12.34
C ARG A 74 14.61 8.00 -10.92
N GLU A 75 15.85 8.44 -10.67
CA GLU A 75 16.44 8.48 -9.32
C GLU A 75 15.62 9.36 -8.38
N ARG A 76 15.16 10.53 -8.85
CA ARG A 76 14.33 11.43 -8.05
C ARG A 76 12.98 10.81 -7.68
N ILE A 77 12.31 10.11 -8.60
CA ILE A 77 11.07 9.39 -8.29
C ILE A 77 11.31 8.25 -7.31
N TRP A 78 12.42 7.52 -7.45
CA TRP A 78 12.81 6.48 -6.50
C TRP A 78 13.03 7.03 -5.09
N ALA A 79 13.67 8.19 -4.96
CA ALA A 79 13.83 8.86 -3.67
C ALA A 79 12.48 9.22 -3.02
N TRP A 80 11.54 9.75 -3.81
CA TRP A 80 10.17 10.01 -3.34
C TRP A 80 9.44 8.72 -2.95
N HIS A 81 9.59 7.64 -3.73
CA HIS A 81 9.02 6.34 -3.41
C HIS A 81 9.54 5.82 -2.06
N THR A 82 10.85 5.93 -1.81
CA THR A 82 11.45 5.53 -0.53
C THR A 82 10.91 6.38 0.64
N TYR A 83 10.80 7.70 0.48
CA TYR A 83 10.25 8.59 1.51
C TYR A 83 8.79 8.24 1.86
N LEU A 84 7.95 8.04 0.85
CA LEU A 84 6.57 7.58 1.04
C LEU A 84 6.51 6.19 1.69
N GLY A 85 7.46 5.32 1.39
CA GLY A 85 7.59 4.00 2.00
C GLY A 85 7.86 4.09 3.50
N TYR A 86 8.71 5.02 3.94
CA TYR A 86 8.94 5.27 5.37
C TYR A 86 7.69 5.81 6.06
N ILE A 87 6.97 6.74 5.43
CA ILE A 87 5.69 7.23 5.97
C ILE A 87 4.69 6.07 6.16
N LEU A 88 4.57 5.19 5.16
CA LEU A 88 3.71 4.02 5.26
C LEU A 88 4.15 3.08 6.39
N GLY A 89 5.46 2.87 6.54
CA GLY A 89 6.03 2.07 7.63
C GLY A 89 5.67 2.64 9.00
N ILE A 90 5.82 3.95 9.19
CA ILE A 90 5.44 4.64 10.44
C ILE A 90 3.94 4.51 10.69
N LEU A 91 3.09 4.73 9.68
CA LEU A 91 1.64 4.57 9.80
C LEU A 91 1.28 3.13 10.19
N PHE A 92 1.92 2.13 9.59
CA PHE A 92 1.71 0.73 9.91
C PHE A 92 2.13 0.38 11.34
N THR A 93 3.32 0.82 11.77
CA THR A 93 3.79 0.63 13.14
C THR A 93 2.87 1.32 14.15
N PHE A 94 2.44 2.56 13.87
CA PHE A 94 1.48 3.28 14.69
C PHE A 94 0.16 2.49 14.86
N ARG A 95 -0.30 1.81 13.81
CA ARG A 95 -1.51 0.96 13.89
C ARG A 95 -1.32 -0.27 14.74
N ILE A 96 -0.17 -0.94 14.63
CA ILE A 96 0.18 -2.07 15.49
C ILE A 96 0.17 -1.62 16.94
N VAL A 97 0.81 -0.48 17.25
CA VAL A 97 0.84 0.10 18.59
C VAL A 97 -0.58 0.38 19.10
N LEU A 98 -1.43 1.02 18.29
CA LEU A 98 -2.83 1.29 18.67
C LEU A 98 -3.63 0.01 19.00
N GLU A 99 -3.39 -1.10 18.30
CA GLU A 99 -4.06 -2.37 18.58
C GLU A 99 -3.69 -2.92 19.96
N PHE A 100 -2.45 -2.72 20.42
CA PHE A 100 -2.03 -3.11 21.77
C PHE A 100 -2.65 -2.26 22.88
N PHE A 101 -2.95 -0.99 22.61
CA PHE A 101 -3.59 -0.07 23.56
C PHE A 101 -5.12 -0.14 23.56
N GLN A 102 -5.74 -0.87 22.62
CA GLN A 102 -7.19 -0.99 22.54
C GLN A 102 -7.73 -2.00 23.59
N PRO A 103 -8.85 -1.70 24.28
CA PRO A 103 -9.46 -2.60 25.26
C PRO A 103 -9.75 -4.00 24.69
N ARG A 104 -9.55 -5.06 25.48
CA ARG A 104 -9.66 -6.48 25.04
C ARG A 104 -10.98 -6.84 24.34
N ASP A 105 -12.08 -6.15 24.67
CA ASP A 105 -13.38 -6.36 24.03
C ASP A 105 -13.50 -5.76 22.63
N GLU A 106 -12.66 -4.78 22.30
CA GLU A 106 -12.64 -4.14 20.99
C GLU A 106 -11.54 -4.66 20.05
N GLN A 107 -10.58 -5.40 20.60
CA GLN A 107 -9.49 -6.03 19.85
C GLN A 107 -10.04 -6.91 18.72
N MET A 108 -9.35 -6.83 17.58
CA MET A 108 -9.76 -7.55 16.37
C MET A 108 -9.84 -9.07 16.61
N ALA A 109 -8.93 -9.62 17.42
CA ALA A 109 -8.89 -11.04 17.77
C ALA A 109 -10.15 -11.52 18.52
N THR A 110 -10.63 -10.72 19.48
CA THR A 110 -11.83 -11.06 20.26
C THR A 110 -13.09 -10.99 19.40
N LYS A 111 -13.19 -9.97 18.53
CA LYS A 111 -14.30 -9.82 17.58
C LYS A 111 -14.34 -10.96 16.56
N VAL A 112 -13.19 -11.35 16.01
CA VAL A 112 -13.08 -12.49 15.07
C VAL A 112 -13.46 -13.80 15.76
N ARG A 113 -13.01 -14.03 17.00
CA ARG A 113 -13.36 -15.23 17.77
C ARG A 113 -14.87 -15.31 18.06
N ARG A 114 -15.50 -14.21 18.46
CA ARG A 114 -16.97 -14.14 18.67
C ARG A 114 -17.74 -14.39 17.37
N ALA A 115 -17.33 -13.75 16.27
CA ALA A 115 -17.96 -13.94 14.97
C ALA A 115 -17.79 -15.37 14.43
N TRP A 116 -16.64 -16.02 14.67
CA TRP A 116 -16.38 -17.40 14.28
C TRP A 116 -17.30 -18.38 15.01
N LEU A 117 -17.51 -18.19 16.32
CA LEU A 117 -18.45 -18.97 17.12
C LEU A 117 -19.90 -18.82 16.64
N GLN A 118 -20.31 -17.62 16.23
CA GLN A 118 -21.67 -17.34 15.72
C GLN A 118 -21.91 -17.83 14.28
N ASN A 119 -20.87 -17.91 13.45
CA ASN A 119 -20.96 -18.45 12.09
C ASN A 119 -21.26 -19.96 12.06
N ARG A 120 -21.05 -20.66 13.18
CA ARG A 120 -21.41 -22.08 13.35
C ARG A 120 -22.93 -22.33 13.24
N ASN A 121 -23.75 -21.29 13.42
CA ASN A 121 -25.22 -21.34 13.31
C ASN A 121 -25.76 -20.97 11.90
N GLY A 122 -24.91 -20.89 10.87
CA GLY A 122 -25.36 -20.69 9.47
C GLY A 122 -25.82 -19.27 9.10
N ASN A 123 -25.53 -18.28 9.94
CA ASN A 123 -25.96 -16.90 9.70
C ASN A 123 -25.14 -16.24 8.57
N ARG A 124 -25.80 -15.93 7.43
CA ARG A 124 -25.16 -15.27 6.27
C ARG A 124 -24.51 -13.93 6.61
N THR A 125 -25.04 -13.18 7.58
CA THR A 125 -24.49 -11.87 8.00
C THR A 125 -23.17 -12.04 8.74
N ALA A 126 -23.07 -13.03 9.64
CA ALA A 126 -21.82 -13.36 10.33
C ALA A 126 -20.73 -13.82 9.35
N ARG A 127 -21.10 -14.58 8.31
CA ARG A 127 -20.16 -15.00 7.26
C ARG A 127 -19.58 -13.82 6.48
N LYS A 128 -20.41 -12.85 6.09
CA LYS A 128 -19.95 -11.62 5.40
C LYS A 128 -18.96 -10.83 6.27
N PHE A 129 -19.27 -10.67 7.56
CA PHE A 129 -18.40 -10.00 8.53
C PHE A 129 -17.04 -10.71 8.70
N LEU A 130 -17.04 -12.05 8.75
CA LEU A 130 -15.80 -12.83 8.83
C LEU A 130 -14.95 -12.72 7.58
N ILE A 131 -15.55 -12.82 6.39
CA ILE A 131 -14.83 -12.68 5.12
C ILE A 131 -14.16 -11.30 5.03
N ALA A 132 -14.87 -10.23 5.39
CA ALA A 132 -14.31 -8.88 5.43
C ALA A 132 -13.11 -8.78 6.38
N ASN A 133 -13.21 -9.36 7.58
CA ASN A 133 -12.10 -9.37 8.54
C ASN A 133 -10.90 -10.22 8.08
N ILE A 134 -11.14 -11.34 7.39
CA ILE A 134 -10.06 -12.16 6.83
C ILE A 134 -9.34 -11.40 5.72
N ILE A 135 -10.07 -10.73 4.83
CA ILE A 135 -9.48 -9.87 3.78
C ILE A 135 -8.68 -8.73 4.42
N TYR A 136 -9.19 -8.13 5.49
CA TYR A 136 -8.47 -7.11 6.25
C TYR A 136 -7.18 -7.68 6.85
N LEU A 137 -7.22 -8.81 7.54
CA LEU A 137 -6.03 -9.46 8.11
C LEU A 137 -4.99 -9.77 7.02
N LEU A 138 -5.44 -10.36 5.91
CA LEU A 138 -4.57 -10.66 4.76
C LEU A 138 -3.92 -9.39 4.22
N PHE A 139 -4.68 -8.29 4.12
CA PHE A 139 -4.14 -6.99 3.73
C PHE A 139 -3.01 -6.55 4.67
N TYR A 140 -3.18 -6.63 5.99
CA TYR A 140 -2.12 -6.21 6.93
C TYR A 140 -0.87 -7.07 6.85
N ILE A 141 -1.02 -8.37 6.61
CA ILE A 141 0.13 -9.27 6.42
C ILE A 141 0.89 -8.86 5.15
N LEU A 142 0.20 -8.65 4.04
CA LEU A 142 0.81 -8.23 2.78
C LEU A 142 1.41 -6.81 2.87
N LEU A 143 0.75 -5.89 3.57
CA LEU A 143 1.27 -4.55 3.82
C LEU A 143 2.56 -4.61 4.65
N GLY A 144 2.58 -5.45 5.69
CA GLY A 144 3.74 -5.67 6.54
C GLY A 144 4.93 -6.27 5.77
N THR A 145 4.69 -7.22 4.87
CA THR A 145 5.77 -7.78 4.04
C THR A 145 6.34 -6.74 3.07
N ILE A 146 5.50 -5.91 2.42
CA ILE A 146 5.98 -4.85 1.53
C ILE A 146 6.73 -3.76 2.31
N ALA A 147 6.16 -3.29 3.43
CA ALA A 147 6.79 -2.27 4.27
C ALA A 147 8.14 -2.78 4.79
N GLY A 148 8.17 -3.99 5.36
CA GLY A 148 9.37 -4.62 5.88
C GLY A 148 10.45 -4.83 4.82
N THR A 149 10.11 -5.43 3.67
CA THR A 149 11.05 -5.62 2.55
C THR A 149 11.51 -4.28 1.97
N GLY A 150 10.62 -3.28 1.89
CA GLY A 150 10.94 -1.92 1.43
C GLY A 150 11.96 -1.22 2.33
N THR A 151 11.74 -1.22 3.65
CA THR A 151 12.71 -0.68 4.61
C THR A 151 14.02 -1.46 4.60
N TRP A 152 13.95 -2.79 4.51
CA TRP A 152 15.15 -3.63 4.45
C TRP A 152 16.05 -3.28 3.27
N MET A 153 15.47 -3.11 2.08
CA MET A 153 16.18 -2.68 0.87
C MET A 153 16.73 -1.25 0.99
N ALA A 154 16.05 -0.36 1.72
CA ALA A 154 16.53 1.00 1.91
C ALA A 154 17.79 1.07 2.79
N PHE A 155 17.92 0.17 3.78
CA PHE A 155 19.12 0.07 4.62
C PHE A 155 20.26 -0.72 3.97
N HIS A 156 19.94 -1.79 3.24
CA HIS A 156 20.95 -2.62 2.58
C HIS A 156 21.00 -2.24 1.09
N LYS A 157 21.90 -1.30 0.74
CA LYS A 157 22.24 -0.92 -0.65
C LYS A 157 22.93 -2.08 -1.41
N GLN A 158 22.32 -3.27 -1.45
CA GLN A 158 22.88 -4.44 -2.10
C GLN A 158 22.13 -4.78 -3.40
N PRO A 159 22.77 -4.68 -4.58
CA PRO A 159 22.12 -4.86 -5.87
C PRO A 159 21.75 -6.31 -6.23
N GLN A 160 22.21 -7.30 -5.45
CA GLN A 160 22.18 -8.72 -5.84
C GLN A 160 20.84 -9.43 -5.56
N TYR A 161 19.99 -8.86 -4.71
CA TYR A 161 18.70 -9.43 -4.32
C TYR A 161 17.50 -8.82 -5.07
N PHE A 162 17.73 -7.95 -6.06
CA PHE A 162 16.65 -7.21 -6.73
C PHE A 162 15.76 -8.08 -7.63
N GLU A 163 16.30 -9.15 -8.23
CA GLU A 163 15.62 -9.88 -9.31
C GLU A 163 14.52 -10.84 -8.81
N THR A 164 14.80 -11.61 -7.75
CA THR A 164 13.84 -12.59 -7.20
C THR A 164 12.72 -11.94 -6.40
N PHE A 165 13.00 -10.85 -5.69
CA PHE A 165 11.98 -10.11 -4.96
C PHE A 165 11.06 -9.30 -5.90
N HIS A 166 11.50 -8.93 -7.12
CA HIS A 166 10.75 -8.02 -7.98
C HIS A 166 9.41 -8.57 -8.48
N ALA A 167 9.35 -9.87 -8.81
CA ALA A 167 8.13 -10.52 -9.30
C ALA A 167 7.09 -10.65 -8.18
N VAL A 168 7.50 -11.16 -7.02
CA VAL A 168 6.64 -11.27 -5.83
C VAL A 168 6.13 -9.88 -5.43
N ASN A 169 7.01 -8.87 -5.36
CA ASN A 169 6.60 -7.50 -4.98
C ASN A 169 5.57 -6.90 -5.94
N LYS A 170 5.61 -7.22 -7.24
CA LYS A 170 4.63 -6.69 -8.21
C LYS A 170 3.22 -7.20 -7.91
N TYR A 171 3.05 -8.52 -7.72
CA TYR A 171 1.75 -9.12 -7.43
C TYR A 171 1.26 -8.76 -6.03
N THR A 172 2.16 -8.76 -5.03
CA THR A 172 1.84 -8.36 -3.66
C THR A 172 1.34 -6.91 -3.59
N ARG A 173 1.93 -5.98 -4.34
CA ARG A 173 1.49 -4.56 -4.35
C ARG A 173 0.09 -4.38 -4.95
N ILE A 174 -0.22 -5.07 -6.04
CA ILE A 174 -1.56 -5.03 -6.67
C ILE A 174 -2.58 -5.71 -5.76
N ALA A 175 -2.24 -6.87 -5.19
CA ALA A 175 -3.10 -7.57 -4.24
C ALA A 175 -3.40 -6.71 -3.01
N CYS A 176 -2.39 -6.01 -2.45
CA CYS A 176 -2.59 -5.03 -1.38
C CYS A 176 -3.58 -3.94 -1.77
N PHE A 177 -3.42 -3.34 -2.95
CA PHE A 177 -4.33 -2.28 -3.41
C PHE A 177 -5.78 -2.79 -3.52
N CYS A 178 -5.98 -3.96 -4.12
CA CYS A 178 -7.31 -4.57 -4.23
C CYS A 178 -7.91 -4.91 -2.86
N CYS A 179 -7.14 -5.53 -1.97
CA CYS A 179 -7.61 -5.87 -0.63
C CYS A 179 -7.90 -4.61 0.20
N PHE A 180 -7.09 -3.55 0.05
CA PHE A 180 -7.31 -2.29 0.73
C PHE A 180 -8.57 -1.60 0.23
N TYR A 181 -8.77 -1.52 -1.09
CA TYR A 181 -9.99 -0.97 -1.69
C TYR A 181 -11.25 -1.71 -1.22
N LEU A 182 -11.22 -3.04 -1.20
CA LEU A 182 -12.32 -3.86 -0.69
C LEU A 182 -12.57 -3.62 0.80
N SER A 183 -11.51 -3.46 1.60
CA SER A 183 -11.64 -3.15 3.02
C SER A 183 -12.17 -1.74 3.29
N SER A 184 -11.84 -0.76 2.44
CA SER A 184 -12.38 0.61 2.55
C SER A 184 -13.90 0.63 2.36
N PHE A 185 -14.43 -0.21 1.47
CA PHE A 185 -15.88 -0.35 1.25
C PHE A 185 -16.60 -0.95 2.46
N THR A 186 -15.96 -1.84 3.22
CA THR A 186 -16.58 -2.45 4.41
C THR A 186 -16.55 -1.55 5.65
N TRP A 187 -15.79 -0.45 5.63
CA TRP A 187 -15.72 0.53 6.72
C TRP A 187 -16.58 1.78 6.49
N LEU A 188 -17.17 1.91 5.30
CA LEU A 188 -18.10 2.98 4.92
C LEU A 188 -19.57 2.61 5.17
N VAL A 189 -19.86 1.40 5.65
CA VAL A 189 -21.20 0.88 6.00
C VAL A 189 -21.20 0.51 7.48
#